data_AF-A0AAW1JXB6-F1
#
_entry.id   AF-A0AAW1JXB6-F1
#
_cell.length_a   1.000
_cell.length_b   1.000
_cell.length_c   1.000
_cell.angle_alpha   90.00
_cell.angle_beta   90.00
_cell.angle_gamma   90.00
#
_symmetry.space_group_name_H-M   'P 1'
#
loop_
_entity.id
_entity.type
_entity.pdbx_description
1 polymer ?
#
loop_
_entity_poly.entity_id
_entity_poly.type
_entity_poly.pdbx_seq_one_letter_code
_entity_poly.pdbx_strand_id
1 'polypeptide(L)'
;MLIYRTLSASVCLFIEDEKDITLPFLRELDESMGTKLTPIVSAISEYCSQQISSVNNLSEYAPRFIYFNKMNLAYKSTTHLDNKQTGNLACPRDSIKIISDMNSKKPTLDYAGDIIVKTMNDYWVVGRLSNLREFYITIQQKNANLIDINEEMKKLCDAELKGIFFHDL
;
A
#
# COMPACT_ATOMS: atom_id res chain seq x y z
N MET A 1 27.90 6.42 5.42
CA MET A 1 26.64 5.63 5.46
C MET A 1 27.00 4.17 5.72
N LEU A 2 26.40 3.55 6.74
CA LEU A 2 26.58 2.15 7.12
C LEU A 2 25.26 1.39 6.89
N ILE A 3 25.33 0.18 6.35
CA ILE A 3 24.14 -0.66 6.14
C ILE A 3 24.19 -1.79 7.16
N TYR A 4 23.26 -1.77 8.12
CA TYR A 4 23.07 -2.83 9.10
C TYR A 4 22.00 -3.79 8.60
N ARG A 5 22.32 -5.09 8.54
CA ARG A 5 21.38 -6.12 8.09
C ARG A 5 21.12 -7.09 9.22
N THR A 6 19.84 -7.29 9.52
CA THR A 6 19.39 -8.32 10.47
C THR A 6 18.17 -9.02 9.91
N LEU A 7 18.21 -10.35 9.86
CA LEU A 7 17.18 -11.19 9.24
C LEU A 7 16.82 -10.70 7.81
N SER A 8 15.56 -10.31 7.59
CA SER A 8 15.03 -9.78 6.33
C SER A 8 15.05 -8.25 6.23
N ALA A 9 15.55 -7.54 7.24
CA ALA A 9 15.58 -6.08 7.27
C ALA A 9 16.97 -5.51 6.98
N SER A 10 16.99 -4.36 6.30
CA SER A 10 18.19 -3.55 6.07
C SER A 10 17.93 -2.14 6.61
N VAL A 11 18.84 -1.65 7.44
CA VAL A 11 18.78 -0.32 8.06
C VAL A 11 19.98 0.49 7.59
N CYS A 12 19.71 1.64 6.96
CA CYS A 12 20.73 2.59 6.57
C CYS A 12 20.99 3.57 7.71
N LEU A 13 22.20 3.57 8.23
CA LEU A 13 22.66 4.45 9.31
C LEU A 13 23.58 5.52 8.72
N PHE A 14 23.27 6.77 9.01
CA PHE A 14 24.13 7.90 8.67
C PHE A 14 24.98 8.23 9.89
N ILE A 15 26.30 8.20 9.71
CA ILE A 15 27.31 8.46 10.74
C ILE A 15 28.00 9.75 10.34
N GLU A 16 28.25 10.61 11.32
CA GLU A 16 29.01 11.86 11.14
C GLU A 16 30.43 11.58 10.66
N ASP A 17 30.97 12.45 9.79
CA ASP A 17 32.26 12.27 9.10
C ASP A 17 33.46 12.19 10.06
N GLU A 18 33.33 12.73 11.27
CA GLU A 18 34.41 12.81 12.26
C GLU A 18 34.58 11.52 13.09
N LYS A 19 33.66 10.56 12.93
CA LYS A 19 33.65 9.35 13.76
C LYS A 19 34.35 8.19 13.08
N ASP A 20 35.49 7.78 13.62
CA ASP A 20 36.21 6.60 13.15
C ASP A 20 35.36 5.33 13.31
N ILE A 21 35.09 4.66 12.18
CA ILE A 21 34.35 3.38 12.16
C ILE A 21 35.33 2.27 12.54
N THR A 22 35.46 2.03 13.84
CA THR A 22 36.33 0.98 14.39
C THR A 22 35.56 -0.32 14.64
N LEU A 23 36.29 -1.43 14.70
CA LEU A 23 35.71 -2.75 14.97
C LEU A 23 35.01 -2.85 16.35
N PRO A 24 35.53 -2.25 17.45
CA PRO A 24 34.80 -2.18 18.71
C PRO A 24 33.47 -1.45 18.60
N PHE A 25 33.44 -0.31 17.89
CA PHE A 25 32.21 0.45 17.65
C PHE A 25 31.16 -0.39 16.89
N LEU A 26 31.57 -1.11 15.85
CA LEU A 26 30.67 -1.99 15.10
C LEU A 26 30.10 -3.13 15.95
N ARG A 27 30.87 -3.67 16.90
CA ARG A 27 30.38 -4.70 17.83
C ARG A 27 29.36 -4.16 18.81
N GLU A 28 29.63 -3.00 19.41
CA GLU A 28 28.67 -2.33 20.31
C GLU A 28 27.37 -1.98 19.57
N LEU A 29 27.50 -1.51 18.33
CA LEU A 29 26.35 -1.24 17.46
C LEU A 29 25.56 -2.54 17.18
N ASP A 30 26.23 -3.65 16.84
CA ASP A 30 25.55 -4.92 16.58
C ASP A 30 24.84 -5.47 17.81
N GLU A 31 25.45 -5.42 18.99
CA GLU A 31 24.82 -5.85 20.25
C GLU A 31 23.57 -4.99 20.58
N SER A 32 23.66 -3.67 20.43
CA SER A 32 22.56 -2.74 20.70
C SER A 32 21.44 -2.83 19.67
N MET A 33 21.79 -2.95 18.38
CA MET A 33 20.83 -3.00 17.27
C MET A 33 20.19 -4.37 17.16
N GLY A 34 20.97 -5.45 17.29
CA GLY A 34 20.50 -6.82 17.20
C GLY A 34 19.42 -7.11 18.24
N THR A 35 19.63 -6.69 19.49
CA THR A 35 18.67 -6.89 20.59
C THR A 35 17.34 -6.15 20.37
N LYS A 36 17.37 -4.95 19.78
CA LYS A 36 16.18 -4.13 19.54
C LYS A 36 15.46 -4.47 18.23
N LEU A 37 16.20 -4.72 17.16
CA LEU A 37 15.64 -4.92 15.83
C LEU A 37 15.13 -6.34 15.62
N THR A 38 15.79 -7.36 16.16
CA THR A 38 15.34 -8.76 15.99
C THR A 38 13.86 -8.98 16.34
N PRO A 39 13.34 -8.53 17.51
CA PRO A 39 11.91 -8.71 17.81
C PRO A 39 11.01 -7.91 16.87
N ILE A 40 11.41 -6.70 16.46
CA ILE A 40 10.65 -5.86 15.53
C ILE A 40 10.54 -6.53 14.16
N VAL A 41 11.67 -7.03 13.63
CA VAL A 41 11.74 -7.66 12.31
C VAL A 41 10.95 -8.97 12.30
N SER A 42 11.04 -9.76 13.36
CA SER A 42 10.23 -10.98 13.51
C SER A 42 8.73 -10.67 13.54
N ALA A 43 8.31 -9.67 14.32
CA ALA A 43 6.90 -9.27 14.38
C ALA A 43 6.36 -8.75 13.03
N ILE A 44 7.16 -7.95 12.31
CA ILE A 44 6.81 -7.49 10.96
C ILE A 44 6.71 -8.68 10.00
N SER A 45 7.69 -9.60 10.03
CA SER A 45 7.71 -10.77 9.15
C SER A 45 6.51 -11.69 9.39
N GLU A 46 6.11 -11.88 10.65
CA GLU A 46 4.92 -12.65 11.01
C GLU A 46 3.65 -11.99 10.47
N TYR A 47 3.49 -10.68 10.72
CA TYR A 47 2.36 -9.90 10.21
C TYR A 47 2.27 -9.97 8.68
N CYS A 48 3.38 -9.74 7.98
CA CYS A 48 3.44 -9.81 6.53
C CYS A 48 3.06 -11.21 6.01
N SER A 49 3.52 -12.28 6.66
CA SER A 49 3.21 -13.66 6.24
C SER A 49 1.71 -13.97 6.34
N GLN A 50 1.04 -13.48 7.39
CA GLN A 50 -0.41 -13.61 7.55
C GLN A 50 -1.17 -12.83 6.47
N GLN A 51 -0.74 -11.61 6.15
CA GLN A 51 -1.37 -10.78 5.11
C GLN A 51 -1.12 -11.33 3.69
N ILE A 52 0.07 -11.84 3.39
CA ILE A 52 0.38 -12.46 2.10
C ILE A 52 -0.53 -13.67 1.85
N SER A 53 -0.78 -14.46 2.89
CA SER A 53 -1.66 -15.63 2.80
C SER A 53 -3.09 -15.24 2.43
N SER A 54 -3.60 -14.11 2.94
CA SER A 54 -4.93 -13.63 2.55
C SER A 54 -4.94 -13.13 1.10
N VAL A 55 -3.91 -12.40 0.65
CA VAL A 55 -3.84 -11.86 -0.72
C VAL A 55 -3.68 -12.94 -1.79
N ASN A 56 -2.90 -14.00 -1.53
CA ASN A 56 -2.69 -15.11 -2.46
C ASN A 56 -3.98 -15.89 -2.77
N ASN A 57 -5.00 -15.82 -1.92
CA ASN A 57 -6.29 -16.46 -2.15
C ASN A 57 -7.22 -15.63 -3.05
N LEU A 58 -6.88 -14.37 -3.36
CA LEU A 58 -7.67 -13.59 -4.30
C LEU A 58 -7.40 -14.03 -5.73
N SER A 59 -8.48 -14.16 -6.52
CA SER A 59 -8.37 -14.40 -7.95
C SER A 59 -7.54 -13.32 -8.65
N GLU A 60 -6.90 -13.67 -9.76
CA GLU A 60 -6.09 -12.74 -10.55
C GLU A 60 -6.91 -11.52 -11.01
N TYR A 61 -8.21 -11.72 -11.27
CA TYR A 61 -9.16 -10.69 -11.69
C TYR A 61 -9.89 -9.99 -10.54
N ALA A 62 -9.59 -10.33 -9.28
CA ALA A 62 -10.22 -9.68 -8.14
C ALA A 62 -9.86 -8.19 -8.09
N PRO A 63 -10.82 -7.31 -7.71
CA PRO A 63 -10.53 -5.91 -7.48
C PRO A 63 -9.39 -5.71 -6.48
N ARG A 64 -8.45 -4.82 -6.82
CA ARG A 64 -7.36 -4.42 -5.93
C ARG A 64 -7.65 -3.03 -5.39
N PHE A 65 -7.30 -2.77 -4.14
CA PHE A 65 -7.62 -1.48 -3.53
C PHE A 65 -6.56 -0.98 -2.55
N ILE A 66 -6.64 0.33 -2.28
CA ILE A 66 -5.91 1.03 -1.23
C ILE A 66 -6.92 1.92 -0.50
N TYR A 67 -7.05 1.70 0.80
CA TYR A 67 -7.77 2.58 1.71
C TYR A 67 -6.78 3.28 2.64
N PHE A 68 -6.97 4.59 2.80
CA PHE A 68 -6.23 5.38 3.77
C PHE A 68 -7.13 6.41 4.46
N ASN A 69 -7.05 6.47 5.78
CA ASN A 69 -7.70 7.51 6.58
C ASN A 69 -6.63 8.40 7.20
N LYS A 70 -6.53 9.64 6.73
CA LYS A 70 -5.55 10.61 7.24
C LYS A 70 -5.78 11.00 8.70
N MET A 71 -7.01 10.89 9.23
CA MET A 71 -7.33 11.33 10.59
C MET A 71 -6.69 10.44 11.66
N ASN A 72 -6.65 9.12 11.42
CA ASN A 72 -6.12 8.14 12.36
C ASN A 72 -5.02 7.25 11.78
N LEU A 73 -4.54 7.57 10.58
CA LEU A 73 -3.54 6.83 9.82
C LEU A 73 -3.92 5.37 9.54
N ALA A 74 -5.20 5.01 9.65
CA ALA A 74 -5.65 3.66 9.32
C ALA A 74 -5.45 3.38 7.84
N TYR A 75 -4.88 2.22 7.55
CA TYR A 75 -4.50 1.80 6.21
C TYR A 75 -4.90 0.36 5.98
N LYS A 76 -5.40 0.06 4.77
CA LYS A 76 -5.71 -1.30 4.33
C LYS A 76 -5.52 -1.37 2.83
N SER A 77 -4.87 -2.42 2.33
CA SER A 77 -4.54 -2.52 0.90
C SER A 77 -4.32 -3.95 0.45
N THR A 78 -4.70 -4.22 -0.79
CA THR A 78 -4.44 -5.49 -1.49
C THR A 78 -3.44 -5.34 -2.63
N THR A 79 -2.85 -4.14 -2.81
CA THR A 79 -1.95 -3.84 -3.93
C THR A 79 -0.48 -4.17 -3.65
N HIS A 80 -0.05 -4.28 -2.39
CA HIS A 80 1.37 -4.33 -2.01
C HIS A 80 1.90 -5.71 -1.56
N LEU A 81 1.15 -6.80 -1.73
CA LEU A 81 1.49 -8.10 -1.15
C LEU A 81 1.42 -9.21 -2.20
N ASP A 82 2.44 -9.31 -3.05
CA ASP A 82 2.66 -10.49 -3.90
C ASP A 82 3.85 -11.30 -3.34
N ASN A 83 3.66 -12.61 -3.18
CA ASN A 83 4.67 -13.56 -2.66
C ASN A 83 5.69 -13.99 -3.72
N LYS A 84 5.54 -13.53 -4.97
CA LYS A 84 6.58 -13.74 -5.99
C LYS A 84 7.76 -12.86 -5.62
N GLN A 85 8.88 -13.47 -5.22
CA GLN A 85 10.17 -12.87 -4.80
C GLN A 85 10.86 -12.01 -5.89
N THR A 86 10.08 -11.27 -6.68
CA THR A 86 10.48 -10.42 -7.79
C THR A 86 9.65 -9.14 -7.72
N GLY A 87 10.04 -8.21 -6.86
CA GLY A 87 9.73 -6.79 -6.98
C GLY A 87 8.33 -6.40 -7.50
N ASN A 88 7.38 -6.34 -6.56
CA ASN A 88 6.48 -5.20 -6.35
C ASN A 88 5.20 -5.09 -7.21
N LEU A 89 4.08 -5.22 -6.49
CA LEU A 89 2.70 -4.84 -6.78
C LEU A 89 1.83 -5.94 -7.43
N ALA A 90 0.75 -6.32 -6.73
CA ALA A 90 -0.33 -7.18 -7.26
C ALA A 90 -1.22 -6.43 -8.28
N CYS A 91 -0.82 -5.23 -8.68
CA CYS A 91 -1.56 -4.31 -9.51
C CYS A 91 -0.67 -3.86 -10.68
N PRO A 92 -1.20 -3.71 -11.90
CA PRO A 92 -0.42 -3.23 -13.04
C PRO A 92 0.25 -1.89 -12.73
N ARG A 93 1.48 -1.71 -13.24
CA ARG A 93 2.25 -0.47 -13.03
C ARG A 93 1.50 0.78 -13.48
N ASP A 94 0.75 0.71 -14.57
CA ASP A 94 0.00 1.86 -15.09
C ASP A 94 -1.14 2.25 -14.14
N SER A 95 -1.82 1.29 -13.52
CA SER A 95 -2.83 1.57 -12.50
C SER A 95 -2.23 2.26 -11.28
N ILE A 96 -1.05 1.83 -10.84
CA ILE A 96 -0.34 2.46 -9.70
C ILE A 96 0.11 3.88 -10.04
N LYS A 97 0.57 4.13 -11.27
CA LYS A 97 0.88 5.50 -11.74
C LYS A 97 -0.36 6.37 -11.73
N ILE A 98 -1.49 5.89 -12.26
CA ILE A 98 -2.76 6.63 -12.26
C ILE A 98 -3.20 6.97 -10.82
N ILE A 99 -3.10 6.02 -9.89
CA ILE A 99 -3.40 6.26 -8.47
C ILE A 99 -2.46 7.34 -7.89
N SER A 100 -1.18 7.29 -8.22
CA SER A 100 -0.20 8.31 -7.79
C SER A 100 -0.54 9.69 -8.35
N ASP A 101 -0.95 9.77 -9.62
CA ASP A 101 -1.37 11.00 -10.26
C ASP A 101 -2.67 11.55 -9.63
N MET A 102 -3.66 10.69 -9.37
CA MET A 102 -4.87 11.07 -8.63
C MET A 102 -4.54 11.60 -7.24
N ASN A 103 -3.60 10.96 -6.54
CA ASN A 103 -3.13 11.40 -5.23
C ASN A 103 -2.45 12.78 -5.28
N SER A 104 -1.56 13.01 -6.25
CA SER A 104 -0.89 14.31 -6.38
C SER A 104 -1.85 15.44 -6.76
N LYS A 105 -2.92 15.14 -7.51
CA LYS A 105 -3.96 16.09 -7.94
C LYS A 105 -5.10 16.27 -6.94
N LYS A 106 -5.03 15.66 -5.75
CA LYS A 106 -6.03 15.84 -4.68
C LYS A 106 -6.48 17.28 -4.41
N PRO A 107 -5.60 18.30 -4.41
CA PRO A 107 -6.02 19.66 -4.10
C PRO A 107 -7.03 20.25 -5.09
N THR A 108 -7.24 19.63 -6.26
CA THR A 108 -8.22 20.08 -7.25
C THR A 108 -9.60 19.45 -7.07
N LEU A 109 -9.74 18.41 -6.24
CA LEU A 109 -11.04 17.94 -5.78
C LEU A 109 -11.32 18.59 -4.42
N ASP A 110 -12.52 19.16 -4.26
CA ASP A 110 -13.02 19.56 -2.95
C ASP A 110 -13.01 18.36 -1.97
N TYR A 111 -13.37 18.59 -0.70
CA TYR A 111 -13.31 17.59 0.39
C TYR A 111 -14.01 16.24 0.12
N ALA A 112 -14.78 16.11 -0.97
CA ALA A 112 -15.36 14.87 -1.46
C ALA A 112 -15.43 14.81 -3.00
N GLY A 113 -15.30 13.60 -3.56
CA GLY A 113 -15.55 13.34 -4.98
C GLY A 113 -14.86 12.09 -5.53
N ASP A 114 -15.23 11.73 -6.75
CA ASP A 114 -14.76 10.54 -7.46
C ASP A 114 -14.05 10.90 -8.77
N ILE A 115 -12.96 10.19 -9.06
CA ILE A 115 -12.26 10.19 -10.34
C ILE A 115 -12.28 8.77 -10.87
N ILE A 116 -12.78 8.57 -12.10
CA ILE A 116 -12.81 7.26 -12.76
C ILE A 116 -12.04 7.35 -14.07
N VAL A 117 -11.04 6.48 -14.24
CA VAL A 117 -10.21 6.39 -15.43
C VAL A 117 -10.28 4.99 -16.01
N LYS A 118 -10.65 4.87 -17.29
CA LYS A 118 -10.54 3.63 -18.05
C LYS A 118 -9.25 3.65 -18.87
N THR A 119 -8.45 2.59 -18.74
CA THR A 119 -7.23 2.39 -19.54
C THR A 119 -7.53 1.63 -20.83
N MET A 120 -6.57 1.64 -21.77
CA MET A 120 -6.67 0.87 -23.01
C MET A 120 -6.64 -0.65 -22.81
N ASN A 121 -6.15 -1.13 -21.66
CA ASN A 121 -6.02 -2.54 -21.32
C ASN A 121 -7.22 -3.05 -20.48
N ASP A 122 -8.39 -2.42 -20.62
CA ASP A 122 -9.63 -2.76 -19.90
C ASP A 122 -9.54 -2.72 -18.37
N TYR A 123 -8.56 -1.97 -17.82
CA TYR A 123 -8.54 -1.62 -16.40
C TYR A 123 -9.32 -0.34 -16.13
N TRP A 124 -10.06 -0.36 -15.03
CA TRP A 124 -10.72 0.79 -14.44
C TRP A 124 -10.00 1.15 -13.14
N VAL A 125 -9.55 2.40 -13.04
CA VAL A 125 -8.96 2.95 -11.84
C VAL A 125 -9.92 3.99 -11.27
N VAL A 126 -10.38 3.76 -10.05
CA VAL A 126 -11.31 4.63 -9.35
C VAL A 126 -10.58 5.23 -8.15
N GLY A 127 -10.67 6.54 -7.98
CA GLY A 127 -10.21 7.24 -6.79
C GLY A 127 -11.37 8.00 -6.16
N ARG A 128 -11.74 7.63 -4.94
CA ARG A 128 -12.80 8.28 -4.16
C ARG A 128 -12.23 8.94 -2.92
N LEU A 129 -12.64 10.18 -2.71
CA LEU A 129 -12.24 11.01 -1.59
C LEU A 129 -13.48 11.44 -0.81
N SER A 130 -13.41 11.39 0.51
CA SER A 130 -14.45 11.95 1.39
C SER A 130 -13.87 12.18 2.77
N ASN A 131 -13.90 13.41 3.28
CA ASN A 131 -13.55 13.75 4.66
C ASN A 131 -12.23 13.14 5.13
N LEU A 132 -11.14 13.41 4.39
CA LEU A 132 -9.79 12.90 4.68
C LEU A 132 -9.61 11.38 4.54
N ARG A 133 -10.63 10.68 4.04
CA ARG A 133 -10.56 9.27 3.63
C ARG A 133 -10.36 9.16 2.14
N GLU A 134 -9.59 8.16 1.77
CA GLU A 134 -9.13 7.95 0.42
C GLU A 134 -9.31 6.48 0.09
N PHE A 135 -9.94 6.21 -1.04
CA PHE A 135 -10.18 4.86 -1.51
C PHE A 135 -9.88 4.75 -2.98
N TYR A 136 -8.83 4.01 -3.31
CA TYR A 136 -8.41 3.73 -4.67
C TYR A 136 -8.70 2.29 -5.01
N ILE A 137 -9.25 2.05 -6.20
CA ILE A 137 -9.65 0.71 -6.65
C ILE A 137 -9.13 0.52 -8.06
N THR A 138 -8.64 -0.68 -8.37
CA THR A 138 -8.28 -1.15 -9.71
C THR A 138 -9.10 -2.40 -10.02
N ILE A 139 -9.88 -2.35 -11.09
CA ILE A 139 -10.75 -3.44 -11.55
C ILE A 139 -10.37 -3.78 -12.98
N GLN A 140 -10.17 -5.06 -13.29
CA GLN A 140 -9.97 -5.53 -14.65
C GLN A 140 -11.27 -6.13 -15.18
N GLN A 141 -11.99 -5.40 -16.02
CA GLN A 141 -13.26 -5.87 -16.55
C GLN A 141 -13.50 -5.35 -17.96
N LYS A 142 -13.40 -6.27 -18.91
CA LYS A 142 -13.69 -6.01 -20.32
C LYS A 142 -15.19 -5.78 -20.52
N ASN A 143 -15.53 -4.82 -21.37
CA ASN A 143 -16.91 -4.45 -21.71
C ASN A 143 -17.78 -3.94 -20.53
N ALA A 144 -17.20 -3.64 -19.38
CA ALA A 144 -17.92 -2.95 -18.31
C ALA A 144 -18.26 -1.52 -18.73
N ASN A 145 -19.38 -1.01 -18.22
CA ASN A 145 -19.77 0.38 -18.29
C ASN A 145 -19.64 1.05 -16.91
N LEU A 146 -19.91 2.36 -16.82
CA LEU A 146 -19.78 3.11 -15.57
C LEU A 146 -20.72 2.63 -14.45
N ILE A 147 -21.90 2.10 -14.79
CA ILE A 147 -22.85 1.56 -13.82
C ILE A 147 -22.26 0.30 -13.18
N ASP A 148 -21.75 -0.63 -14.00
CA ASP A 148 -21.14 -1.87 -13.51
C ASP A 148 -19.97 -1.57 -12.53
N ILE A 149 -19.12 -0.61 -12.88
CA ILE A 149 -17.97 -0.20 -12.07
C ILE A 149 -18.40 0.46 -10.76
N ASN A 150 -19.45 1.28 -10.79
CA ASN A 150 -19.99 1.91 -9.58
C ASN A 150 -20.64 0.88 -8.63
N GLU A 151 -21.32 -0.12 -9.18
CA GLU A 151 -21.86 -1.23 -8.38
C GLU A 151 -20.75 -2.06 -7.72
N GLU A 152 -19.71 -2.40 -8.47
CA GLU A 152 -18.58 -3.16 -7.96
C GLU A 152 -17.84 -2.40 -6.86
N MET A 153 -17.68 -1.09 -7.03
CA MET A 153 -17.15 -0.19 -6.02
C MET A 153 -17.98 -0.20 -4.74
N LYS A 154 -19.31 -0.07 -4.83
CA LYS A 154 -20.20 -0.11 -3.65
C LYS A 154 -20.08 -1.43 -2.91
N LYS A 155 -20.12 -2.55 -3.63
CA LYS A 155 -19.91 -3.89 -3.06
C LYS A 155 -18.58 -3.99 -2.31
N LEU A 156 -17.51 -3.46 -2.89
CA LEU A 156 -16.18 -3.50 -2.27
C LEU A 156 -16.11 -2.60 -1.03
N CYS A 157 -16.69 -1.39 -1.06
CA CYS A 157 -16.82 -0.54 0.12
C CYS A 157 -17.57 -1.26 1.25
N ASP A 158 -18.71 -1.87 0.96
CA ASP A 158 -19.54 -2.56 1.96
C ASP A 158 -18.85 -3.79 2.54
N ALA A 159 -18.09 -4.53 1.71
CA ALA A 159 -17.34 -5.70 2.14
C ALA A 159 -16.13 -5.32 3.00
N GLU A 160 -15.34 -4.36 2.54
CA GLU A 160 -13.99 -4.10 3.07
C GLU A 160 -13.93 -2.97 4.11
N LEU A 161 -14.89 -2.04 4.06
CA LEU A 161 -14.91 -0.79 4.82
C LEU A 161 -16.21 -0.64 5.62
N LYS A 162 -16.70 -1.75 6.22
CA LYS A 162 -17.91 -1.75 7.06
C LYS A 162 -17.90 -0.61 8.09
N GLY A 163 -18.94 0.22 8.06
CA GLY A 163 -19.10 1.37 8.96
C GLY A 163 -18.29 2.61 8.58
N ILE A 164 -17.57 2.59 7.45
CA ILE A 164 -16.89 3.77 6.90
C ILE A 164 -17.72 4.29 5.73
N PHE A 165 -18.24 5.50 5.90
CA PHE A 165 -19.09 6.14 4.90
C PHE A 165 -18.28 7.12 4.04
N PHE A 166 -18.51 7.02 2.73
CA PHE A 166 -18.18 8.04 1.76
C PHE A 166 -19.49 8.73 1.38
N HIS A 167 -19.49 10.06 1.36
CA HIS A 167 -20.69 10.80 0.95
C HIS A 167 -20.83 10.69 -0.56
N ASP A 168 -22.02 10.35 -1.03
CA ASP A 168 -22.38 10.54 -2.43
C ASP A 168 -22.48 12.05 -2.69
N LEU A 169 -21.98 12.51 -3.85
CA LEU A 169 -22.21 13.87 -4.35
C LEU A 169 -23.63 14.00 -4.91
#